data_AF-A0AAV8WN28-F1
#
_entry.id   AF-A0AAV8WN28-F1
#
_cell.length_a   1.000
_cell.length_b   1.000
_cell.length_c   1.000
_cell.angle_alpha   90.00
_cell.angle_beta   90.00
_cell.angle_gamma   90.00
#
_symmetry.space_group_name_H-M   'P 1'
#
loop_
_entity.id
_entity.type
_entity.pdbx_description
1 polymer ?
#
loop_
_entity_poly.entity_id
_entity_poly.type
_entity_poly.pdbx_seq_one_letter_code
_entity_poly.pdbx_strand_id
1 'polypeptide(L)'
;MYTFRLNLKRISIWILLLTQIFLITSYFFLQVKTTKSIIDTKISFLKSNEDVKDVTPTYHTLNTNIILKSVNTRRNFIDFNSSLCFKNGTDLPSMKISKEINWKCKCLPGWHGNDCGQPEVLWRAVIASRKPIKIKGPRTFERRLIYLFKVDKFSDHIADIRINELGSIVDLFILYEDHGSDYLQNKLDNKFFKEYQDKILYIRDERQHLWKRVKQYLKNLRNDDVILSSDSNEIPNKDA
;
A
#
# COMPACT_ATOMS: atom_id res chain seq x y z
N MET A 1 8.72 77.57 -31.99
CA MET A 1 7.63 76.67 -32.45
C MET A 1 7.95 75.17 -32.24
N TYR A 2 8.66 74.79 -31.15
CA TYR A 2 9.12 73.41 -30.89
C TYR A 2 8.56 72.79 -29.59
N THR A 3 8.15 73.62 -28.63
CA THR A 3 7.62 73.18 -27.32
C THR A 3 6.18 72.64 -27.40
N PHE A 4 5.38 73.10 -28.37
CA PHE A 4 3.99 72.69 -28.53
C PHE A 4 3.84 71.24 -29.05
N ARG A 5 4.76 70.77 -29.91
CA ARG A 5 4.77 69.40 -30.46
C ARG A 5 5.11 68.33 -29.41
N LEU A 6 5.95 68.65 -28.42
CA LEU A 6 6.35 67.74 -27.34
C LEU A 6 5.20 67.49 -26.36
N ASN A 7 4.45 68.55 -26.00
CA ASN A 7 3.28 68.40 -25.14
C ASN A 7 2.16 67.61 -25.82
N LEU A 8 1.96 67.77 -27.13
CA LEU A 8 0.95 67.01 -27.88
C LEU A 8 1.27 65.49 -27.91
N LYS A 9 2.54 65.13 -28.08
CA LYS A 9 2.98 63.72 -28.02
C LYS A 9 2.80 63.13 -26.62
N ARG A 10 3.09 63.92 -25.57
CA ARG A 10 2.92 63.49 -24.17
C ARG A 10 1.44 63.28 -23.85
N ILE A 11 0.57 64.19 -24.28
CA ILE A 11 -0.89 64.07 -24.13
C ILE A 11 -1.43 62.86 -24.91
N SER A 12 -0.95 62.63 -26.13
CA SER A 12 -1.32 61.46 -26.94
C SER A 12 -0.97 60.12 -26.26
N ILE A 13 0.20 60.04 -25.60
CA ILE A 13 0.60 58.85 -24.82
C ILE A 13 -0.32 58.66 -23.62
N TRP A 14 -0.67 59.72 -22.89
CA TRP A 14 -1.61 59.64 -21.76
C TRP A 14 -3.01 59.22 -22.19
N ILE A 15 -3.48 59.67 -23.35
CA ILE A 15 -4.77 59.24 -23.93
C ILE A 15 -4.74 57.76 -24.31
N LEU A 16 -3.66 57.27 -24.91
CA LEU A 16 -3.48 55.84 -25.23
C LEU A 16 -3.46 54.96 -23.97
N LEU A 17 -2.82 55.44 -22.90
CA LEU A 17 -2.74 54.70 -21.64
C LEU A 17 -4.11 54.65 -20.93
N LEU A 18 -4.85 55.77 -20.92
CA LEU A 18 -6.21 55.83 -20.38
C LEU A 18 -7.19 54.94 -21.16
N THR A 19 -7.10 54.92 -22.49
CA THR A 19 -7.95 54.06 -23.33
C THR A 19 -7.64 52.57 -23.14
N GLN A 20 -6.37 52.19 -22.98
CA GLN A 20 -6.01 50.80 -22.62
C GLN A 20 -6.56 50.40 -21.24
N ILE A 21 -6.43 51.25 -20.23
CA ILE A 21 -6.98 50.97 -18.89
C ILE A 21 -8.50 50.82 -18.96
N PHE A 22 -9.19 51.69 -19.72
CA PHE A 22 -10.64 51.60 -19.90
C PHE A 22 -11.09 50.32 -20.62
N LEU A 23 -10.34 49.87 -21.63
CA LEU A 23 -10.63 48.59 -22.30
C LEU A 23 -10.45 47.40 -21.36
N ILE A 24 -9.41 47.39 -20.54
CA ILE A 24 -9.15 46.32 -19.57
C ILE A 24 -10.26 46.31 -18.51
N THR A 25 -10.62 47.46 -17.94
CA THR A 25 -11.69 47.53 -16.92
C THR A 25 -13.05 47.15 -17.50
N SER A 26 -13.36 47.57 -18.73
CA SER A 26 -14.58 47.16 -19.45
C SER A 26 -14.63 45.64 -19.68
N TYR A 27 -13.51 45.03 -20.10
CA TYR A 27 -13.41 43.58 -20.28
C TYR A 27 -13.69 42.81 -18.97
N PHE A 28 -13.08 43.24 -17.85
CA PHE A 28 -13.36 42.63 -16.55
C PHE A 28 -14.82 42.84 -16.11
N PHE A 29 -15.40 44.02 -16.36
CA PHE A 29 -16.79 44.29 -16.02
C PHE A 29 -17.78 43.43 -16.84
N LEU A 30 -17.46 43.18 -18.12
CA LEU A 30 -18.21 42.28 -18.99
C LEU A 30 -18.07 40.81 -18.54
N GLN A 31 -16.88 40.34 -18.18
CA GLN A 31 -16.70 38.99 -17.63
C GLN A 31 -17.48 38.79 -16.32
N VAL A 32 -17.48 39.79 -15.43
CA VAL A 32 -18.24 39.76 -14.16
C VAL A 32 -19.75 39.73 -14.40
N LYS A 33 -20.25 40.40 -15.44
CA LYS A 33 -21.68 40.33 -15.81
C LYS A 33 -22.05 38.97 -16.43
N THR A 34 -21.13 38.35 -17.18
CA THR A 34 -21.36 37.06 -17.86
C THR A 34 -21.33 35.87 -16.89
N THR A 35 -20.74 36.02 -15.71
CA THR A 35 -20.75 34.98 -14.66
C THR A 35 -22.02 34.97 -13.80
N LYS A 36 -22.98 35.88 -14.04
CA LYS A 36 -24.19 36.05 -13.20
C LYS A 36 -25.50 35.57 -13.85
N SER A 37 -25.42 34.55 -14.69
CA SER A 37 -26.58 33.71 -15.05
C SER A 37 -26.18 32.23 -15.07
N ILE A 38 -25.64 31.73 -13.95
CA ILE A 38 -25.73 30.30 -13.66
C ILE A 38 -27.19 30.07 -13.27
N ILE A 39 -27.92 29.46 -14.17
CA ILE A 39 -29.27 28.92 -13.93
C ILE A 39 -29.18 28.11 -12.64
N ASP A 40 -29.99 28.50 -11.64
CA ASP A 40 -30.29 27.72 -10.43
C ASP A 40 -30.98 26.40 -10.83
N THR A 41 -30.23 25.50 -11.47
CA THR A 41 -30.54 24.08 -11.42
C THR A 41 -30.06 23.61 -10.07
N LYS A 42 -30.93 23.76 -9.07
CA LYS A 42 -30.77 23.09 -7.79
C LYS A 42 -30.87 21.59 -8.06
N ILE A 43 -29.75 20.98 -8.47
CA ILE A 43 -29.61 19.53 -8.55
C ILE A 43 -29.68 19.03 -7.11
N SER A 44 -30.91 18.78 -6.66
CA SER A 44 -31.15 18.02 -5.45
C SER A 44 -30.93 16.56 -5.83
N PHE A 45 -29.77 16.03 -5.45
CA PHE A 45 -29.60 14.59 -5.43
C PHE A 45 -30.60 14.08 -4.38
N LEU A 46 -31.64 13.39 -4.84
CA LEU A 46 -32.45 12.54 -3.97
C LEU A 46 -31.50 11.48 -3.42
N LYS A 47 -30.99 11.71 -2.21
CA LYS A 47 -30.32 10.69 -1.43
C LYS A 47 -31.41 9.66 -1.13
N SER A 48 -31.41 8.54 -1.85
CA SER A 48 -32.31 7.45 -1.55
C SER A 48 -32.07 7.05 -0.10
N ASN A 49 -33.09 7.18 0.73
CA ASN A 49 -33.05 6.70 2.12
C ASN A 49 -32.99 5.16 2.18
N GLU A 50 -32.98 4.45 1.04
CA GLU A 50 -32.84 3.00 0.97
C GLU A 50 -31.37 2.51 1.04
N ASP A 51 -30.39 3.40 1.02
CA ASP A 51 -28.96 3.03 1.15
C ASP A 51 -28.49 2.90 2.61
N VAL A 52 -29.38 3.04 3.60
CA VAL A 52 -29.11 2.59 4.97
C VAL A 52 -29.52 1.12 5.12
N LYS A 53 -29.08 0.27 4.18
CA LYS A 53 -28.88 -1.13 4.52
C LYS A 53 -27.65 -1.15 5.39
N ASP A 54 -27.77 -1.64 6.63
CA ASP A 54 -26.63 -1.92 7.50
C ASP A 54 -25.53 -2.57 6.68
N VAL A 55 -24.53 -1.77 6.28
CA VAL A 55 -23.40 -2.26 5.51
C VAL A 55 -22.61 -3.07 6.50
N THR A 56 -22.81 -4.39 6.47
CA THR A 56 -21.97 -5.29 7.26
C THR A 56 -20.53 -4.99 6.87
N PRO A 57 -19.68 -4.52 7.79
CA PRO A 57 -18.31 -4.17 7.45
C PRO A 57 -17.62 -5.42 6.93
N THR A 58 -17.09 -5.32 5.71
CA THR A 58 -16.32 -6.35 5.02
C THR A 58 -14.91 -6.46 5.57
N TYR A 59 -14.46 -5.45 6.30
CA TYR A 59 -13.17 -5.39 6.98
C TYR A 59 -13.28 -5.72 8.47
N HIS A 60 -12.16 -6.09 9.06
CA HIS A 60 -12.08 -6.45 10.46
C HIS A 60 -11.93 -5.23 11.36
N THR A 61 -12.52 -5.31 12.55
CA THR A 61 -12.37 -4.34 13.64
C THR A 61 -11.92 -5.07 14.90
N LEU A 62 -11.60 -4.33 15.96
CA LEU A 62 -11.20 -4.93 17.25
C LEU A 62 -12.27 -5.89 17.83
N ASN A 63 -13.54 -5.74 17.45
CA ASN A 63 -14.62 -6.62 17.91
C ASN A 63 -14.67 -7.95 17.13
N THR A 64 -13.95 -8.05 16.01
CA THR A 64 -13.95 -9.24 15.17
C THR A 64 -12.84 -10.21 15.59
N ASN A 65 -13.15 -11.49 15.66
CA ASN A 65 -12.13 -12.53 15.89
C ASN A 65 -11.40 -12.81 14.57
N ILE A 66 -10.16 -12.35 14.45
CA ILE A 66 -9.32 -12.63 13.28
C ILE A 66 -8.46 -13.87 13.56
N ILE A 67 -8.52 -14.85 12.66
CA ILE A 67 -7.66 -16.03 12.68
C ILE A 67 -6.84 -16.03 11.40
N LEU A 68 -5.54 -15.76 11.54
CA LEU A 68 -4.64 -15.75 10.38
C LEU A 68 -4.42 -17.18 9.85
N LYS A 69 -4.56 -17.34 8.52
CA LYS A 69 -4.43 -18.61 7.83
C LYS A 69 -3.03 -19.18 8.00
N SER A 70 -2.96 -20.50 8.11
CA SER A 70 -1.72 -21.24 8.33
C SER A 70 -1.45 -22.11 7.13
N VAL A 71 -0.39 -21.79 6.39
CA VAL A 71 -0.07 -22.45 5.14
C VAL A 71 1.09 -23.41 5.34
N ASN A 72 0.89 -24.69 5.03
CA ASN A 72 1.92 -25.70 5.19
C ASN A 72 2.96 -25.58 4.07
N THR A 73 4.24 -25.48 4.44
CA THR A 73 5.33 -25.33 3.46
C THR A 73 5.60 -26.61 2.68
N ARG A 74 5.27 -27.79 3.22
CA ARG A 74 5.60 -29.10 2.61
C ARG A 74 5.11 -29.21 1.17
N ARG A 75 4.02 -28.51 0.83
CA ARG A 75 3.49 -28.42 -0.54
C ARG A 75 4.51 -27.85 -1.55
N ASN A 76 5.47 -27.06 -1.09
CA ASN A 76 6.52 -26.43 -1.88
C ASN A 76 7.82 -27.27 -1.93
N PHE A 77 7.84 -28.43 -1.28
CA PHE A 77 8.99 -29.33 -1.26
C PHE A 77 8.64 -30.67 -1.94
N ILE A 78 9.67 -31.35 -2.43
CA ILE A 78 9.60 -32.71 -2.98
C ILE A 78 10.56 -33.57 -2.18
N ASP A 79 10.07 -34.73 -1.78
CA ASP A 79 10.87 -35.75 -1.10
C ASP A 79 11.47 -36.70 -2.13
N PHE A 80 12.80 -36.86 -2.11
CA PHE A 80 13.55 -37.81 -2.93
C PHE A 80 14.04 -39.02 -2.11
N ASN A 81 13.32 -39.38 -1.04
CA ASN A 81 13.64 -40.40 -0.03
C ASN A 81 14.83 -40.07 0.88
N SER A 82 15.92 -39.55 0.31
CA SER A 82 17.13 -39.16 1.05
C SER A 82 17.23 -37.67 1.34
N SER A 83 16.52 -36.83 0.57
CA SER A 83 16.60 -35.38 0.68
C SER A 83 15.25 -34.72 0.38
N LEU A 84 14.88 -33.74 1.21
CA LEU A 84 13.71 -32.89 1.01
C LEU A 84 14.15 -31.59 0.32
N CYS A 85 13.72 -31.40 -0.94
CA CYS A 85 14.19 -30.33 -1.81
C CYS A 85 13.09 -29.33 -2.16
N PHE A 86 13.41 -28.04 -2.19
CA PHE A 86 12.49 -26.97 -2.55
C PHE A 86 12.22 -26.98 -4.07
N LYS A 87 10.94 -27.00 -4.46
CA LYS A 87 10.50 -27.17 -5.85
C LYS A 87 11.10 -26.14 -6.80
N ASN A 88 11.02 -24.86 -6.44
CA ASN A 88 11.39 -23.77 -7.35
C ASN A 88 12.92 -23.54 -7.41
N GLY A 89 13.67 -24.05 -6.44
CA GLY A 89 15.12 -23.88 -6.37
C GLY A 89 15.92 -25.11 -6.79
N THR A 90 15.27 -26.23 -7.08
CA THR A 90 15.94 -27.51 -7.40
C THR A 90 15.84 -27.82 -8.89
N ASP A 91 16.93 -28.32 -9.47
CA ASP A 91 16.94 -28.88 -10.82
C ASP A 91 16.24 -30.25 -10.83
N LEU A 92 14.92 -30.22 -10.95
CA LEU A 92 14.06 -31.41 -10.91
C LEU A 92 14.41 -32.44 -12.01
N PRO A 93 14.68 -32.04 -13.28
CA PRO A 93 15.17 -32.98 -14.29
C PRO A 93 16.43 -33.74 -13.85
N SER A 94 17.47 -33.03 -13.42
CA SER A 94 18.74 -33.64 -13.01
C SER A 94 18.63 -34.53 -11.78
N MET A 95 17.71 -34.21 -10.87
CA MET A 95 17.44 -35.01 -9.67
C MET A 95 16.63 -36.28 -9.96
N LYS A 96 15.71 -36.25 -10.95
CA LYS A 96 14.90 -37.42 -11.33
C LYS A 96 15.68 -38.44 -12.17
N ILE A 97 16.63 -37.98 -12.97
CA ILE A 97 17.39 -38.84 -13.91
C ILE A 97 18.43 -39.68 -13.19
N SER A 98 19.06 -39.14 -12.13
CA SER A 98 19.95 -39.91 -11.26
C SER A 98 19.12 -40.94 -10.50
N LYS A 99 19.05 -42.17 -11.00
CA LYS A 99 18.42 -43.32 -10.33
C LYS A 99 19.12 -43.75 -9.03
N GLU A 100 20.08 -42.95 -8.56
CA GLU A 100 20.91 -43.17 -7.38
C GLU A 100 20.39 -42.37 -6.17
N ILE A 101 20.77 -42.80 -4.97
CA ILE A 101 20.47 -42.11 -3.72
C ILE A 101 21.28 -40.80 -3.67
N ASN A 102 20.65 -39.69 -4.05
CA ASN A 102 21.23 -38.36 -3.90
C ASN A 102 21.02 -37.83 -2.48
N TRP A 103 22.08 -37.77 -1.69
CA TRP A 103 22.03 -37.22 -0.33
C TRP A 103 21.87 -35.70 -0.27
N LYS A 104 21.98 -35.00 -1.41
CA LYS A 104 21.93 -33.54 -1.49
C LYS A 104 21.14 -33.09 -2.73
N CYS A 105 20.33 -32.04 -2.55
CA CYS A 105 19.59 -31.40 -3.62
C CYS A 105 20.54 -30.68 -4.59
N LYS A 106 20.31 -30.84 -5.90
CA LYS A 106 20.98 -30.07 -6.96
C LYS A 106 20.23 -28.77 -7.18
N CYS A 107 20.85 -27.64 -6.81
CA CYS A 107 20.19 -26.34 -6.86
C CYS A 107 20.32 -25.69 -8.24
N LEU A 108 19.29 -24.96 -8.65
CA LEU A 108 19.33 -24.05 -9.79
C LEU A 108 20.25 -22.85 -9.48
N PRO A 109 20.78 -22.16 -10.51
CA PRO A 109 21.52 -20.92 -10.33
C PRO A 109 20.71 -19.91 -9.51
N GLY A 110 21.37 -19.24 -8.56
CA GLY A 110 20.73 -18.29 -7.64
C GLY A 110 20.06 -18.92 -6.41
N TRP A 111 20.05 -20.26 -6.30
CA TRP A 111 19.53 -20.98 -5.13
C TRP A 111 20.61 -21.76 -4.39
N HIS A 112 20.52 -21.75 -3.07
CA HIS A 112 21.54 -22.31 -2.18
C HIS A 112 20.91 -23.03 -0.98
N GLY A 113 21.78 -23.64 -0.16
CA GLY A 113 21.39 -24.44 1.00
C GLY A 113 21.32 -25.94 0.71
N ASN A 114 21.03 -26.74 1.74
CA ASN A 114 20.93 -28.20 1.61
C ASN A 114 19.65 -28.63 0.88
N ASP A 115 18.60 -27.83 1.00
CA ASP A 115 17.27 -28.02 0.42
C ASP A 115 17.01 -27.12 -0.80
N CYS A 116 18.00 -26.34 -1.24
CA CYS A 116 17.86 -25.34 -2.31
C CYS A 116 16.76 -24.29 -2.06
N GLY A 117 16.39 -24.05 -0.80
CA GLY A 117 15.32 -23.12 -0.43
C GLY A 117 15.77 -21.67 -0.21
N GLN A 118 17.06 -21.36 -0.37
CA GLN A 118 17.63 -20.07 0.02
C GLN A 118 18.04 -19.28 -1.22
N PRO A 119 17.43 -18.11 -1.48
CA PRO A 119 17.83 -17.27 -2.60
C PRO A 119 19.21 -16.65 -2.36
N GLU A 120 19.92 -16.35 -3.45
CA GLU A 120 21.29 -15.84 -3.45
C GLU A 120 21.49 -14.61 -2.56
N VAL A 121 20.57 -13.66 -2.58
CA VAL A 121 20.65 -12.44 -1.78
C VAL A 121 20.72 -12.79 -0.28
N LEU A 122 19.85 -13.69 0.19
CA LEU A 122 19.84 -14.14 1.58
C LEU A 122 21.09 -14.96 1.91
N TRP A 123 21.53 -15.82 1.00
CA TRP A 123 22.73 -16.63 1.18
C TRP A 123 23.99 -15.78 1.33
N ARG A 124 24.15 -14.76 0.48
CA ARG A 124 25.25 -13.78 0.55
C ARG A 124 25.24 -13.04 1.89
N ALA A 125 24.06 -12.59 2.35
CA ALA A 125 23.93 -11.93 3.64
C ALA A 125 24.33 -12.85 4.82
N VAL A 126 23.93 -14.13 4.78
CA VAL A 126 24.28 -15.13 5.78
C VAL A 126 25.79 -15.36 5.82
N ILE A 127 26.44 -15.56 4.67
CA ILE A 127 27.89 -15.73 4.58
C ILE A 127 28.62 -14.48 5.09
N ALA A 128 28.18 -13.30 4.66
CA ALA A 128 28.77 -12.02 5.06
C ALA A 128 28.67 -11.77 6.57
N SER A 129 27.61 -12.27 7.23
CA SER A 129 27.40 -12.08 8.67
C SER A 129 28.48 -12.71 9.55
N ARG A 130 29.25 -13.69 9.04
CA ARG A 130 30.28 -14.48 9.78
C ARG A 130 29.79 -15.12 11.08
N LYS A 131 28.48 -15.14 11.34
CA LYS A 131 27.90 -15.82 12.50
C LYS A 131 27.62 -17.27 12.13
N PRO A 132 27.79 -18.23 13.06
CA PRO A 132 27.40 -19.62 12.83
C PRO A 132 25.87 -19.74 12.84
N ILE A 133 25.23 -19.27 11.77
CA ILE A 133 23.78 -19.33 11.60
C ILE A 133 23.44 -20.72 11.05
N LYS A 134 22.92 -21.58 11.91
CA LYS A 134 22.34 -22.86 11.48
C LYS A 134 20.95 -22.59 10.93
N ILE A 135 20.83 -22.46 9.61
CA ILE A 135 19.52 -22.37 8.95
C ILE A 135 18.86 -23.74 9.09
N LYS A 136 17.80 -23.80 9.91
CA LYS A 136 16.99 -25.01 10.06
C LYS A 136 16.08 -25.15 8.84
N GLY A 137 16.24 -26.28 8.13
CA GLY A 137 15.42 -26.71 7.00
C GLY A 137 13.96 -26.95 7.39
N PRO A 138 13.09 -27.23 6.40
CA PRO A 138 11.91 -26.42 6.15
C PRO A 138 10.97 -26.34 7.35
N ARG A 139 10.58 -25.10 7.67
CA ARG A 139 9.58 -24.83 8.71
C ARG A 139 8.28 -25.51 8.33
N THR A 140 7.50 -25.98 9.30
CA THR A 140 6.20 -26.63 9.03
C THR A 140 5.20 -25.70 8.34
N PHE A 141 5.26 -24.40 8.65
CA PHE A 141 4.36 -23.39 8.10
C PHE A 141 5.11 -22.19 7.52
N GLU A 142 4.50 -21.56 6.51
CA GLU A 142 4.96 -20.29 5.95
C GLU A 142 4.86 -19.20 7.04
N ARG A 143 5.79 -18.25 7.02
CA ARG A 143 5.74 -17.09 7.92
C ARG A 143 4.65 -16.17 7.45
N ARG A 144 3.90 -15.62 8.41
CA ARG A 144 2.87 -14.66 8.10
C ARG A 144 3.43 -13.25 8.15
N LEU A 145 3.03 -12.42 7.20
CA LEU A 145 3.41 -11.01 7.13
C LEU A 145 2.24 -10.14 7.59
N ILE A 146 2.47 -9.41 8.68
CA ILE A 146 1.53 -8.43 9.23
C ILE A 146 2.11 -7.05 8.97
N TYR A 147 1.40 -6.22 8.22
CA TYR A 147 1.88 -4.89 7.85
C TYR A 147 1.00 -3.81 8.46
N LEU A 148 1.59 -2.94 9.28
CA LEU A 148 0.89 -1.84 9.93
C LEU A 148 1.37 -0.48 9.43
N PHE A 149 0.42 0.40 9.10
CA PHE A 149 0.73 1.78 8.74
C PHE A 149 -0.48 2.70 8.93
N LYS A 150 -0.20 3.99 9.10
CA LYS A 150 -1.23 5.03 9.24
C LYS A 150 -1.83 5.36 7.87
N VAL A 151 -3.14 5.57 7.82
CA VAL A 151 -3.81 6.18 6.66
C VAL A 151 -4.57 7.42 7.12
N ASP A 152 -4.30 8.52 6.44
CA ASP A 152 -4.97 9.80 6.62
C ASP A 152 -5.31 10.40 5.26
N LYS A 153 -5.83 11.63 5.25
CA LYS A 153 -6.19 12.34 4.03
C LYS A 153 -5.02 12.60 3.08
N PHE A 154 -3.78 12.58 3.57
CA PHE A 154 -2.58 12.91 2.78
C PHE A 154 -1.84 11.68 2.28
N SER A 155 -2.07 10.52 2.90
CA SER A 155 -1.39 9.26 2.61
C SER A 155 -2.27 8.24 1.89
N ASP A 156 -3.48 8.60 1.46
CA ASP A 156 -4.43 7.69 0.84
C ASP A 156 -3.93 7.07 -0.48
N HIS A 157 -3.29 7.87 -1.34
CA HIS A 157 -2.67 7.40 -2.58
C HIS A 157 -1.52 6.42 -2.31
N ILE A 158 -0.73 6.68 -1.27
CA ILE A 158 0.37 5.79 -0.88
C ILE A 158 -0.19 4.49 -0.29
N ALA A 159 -1.27 4.58 0.51
CA ALA A 159 -1.97 3.42 1.03
C ALA A 159 -2.52 2.53 -0.10
N ASP A 160 -3.06 3.15 -1.15
CA ASP A 160 -3.55 2.44 -2.33
C ASP A 160 -2.45 1.68 -3.07
N ILE A 161 -1.31 2.33 -3.31
CA ILE A 161 -0.15 1.65 -3.92
C ILE A 161 0.30 0.48 -3.05
N ARG A 162 0.45 0.69 -1.73
CA ARG A 162 0.90 -0.38 -0.80
C ARG A 162 -0.01 -1.58 -0.82
N ILE A 163 -1.33 -1.37 -0.74
CA ILE A 163 -2.29 -2.48 -0.65
C ILE A 163 -2.38 -3.21 -1.97
N ASN A 164 -2.37 -2.50 -3.10
CA ASN A 164 -2.45 -3.14 -4.42
C ASN A 164 -1.16 -3.92 -4.76
N GLU A 165 0.02 -3.38 -4.42
CA GLU A 165 1.29 -4.07 -4.68
C GLU A 165 1.52 -5.27 -3.75
N LEU A 166 1.21 -5.10 -2.46
CA LEU A 166 1.54 -6.09 -1.42
C LEU A 166 0.39 -7.01 -1.07
N GLY A 167 -0.82 -6.77 -1.58
CA GLY A 167 -2.04 -7.50 -1.20
C GLY A 167 -1.99 -9.01 -1.44
N SER A 168 -1.16 -9.45 -2.39
CA SER A 168 -0.91 -10.88 -2.66
C SER A 168 0.04 -11.55 -1.65
N ILE A 169 0.87 -10.79 -0.94
CA ILE A 169 1.91 -11.29 -0.02
C ILE A 169 1.55 -11.08 1.44
N VAL A 170 0.96 -9.93 1.76
CA VAL A 170 0.58 -9.60 3.14
C VAL A 170 -0.63 -10.44 3.56
N ASP A 171 -0.52 -11.04 4.74
CA ASP A 171 -1.60 -11.85 5.33
C ASP A 171 -2.61 -10.98 6.09
N LEU A 172 -2.13 -9.89 6.71
CA LEU A 172 -2.97 -8.93 7.43
C LEU A 172 -2.40 -7.52 7.34
N PHE A 173 -3.21 -6.59 6.87
CA PHE A 173 -2.98 -5.15 6.97
C PHE A 173 -3.62 -4.62 8.25
N ILE A 174 -2.87 -3.86 9.03
CA ILE A 174 -3.39 -3.11 10.18
C ILE A 174 -3.37 -1.64 9.79
N LEU A 175 -4.53 -1.13 9.44
CA LEU A 175 -4.68 0.27 9.04
C LEU A 175 -5.21 1.05 10.24
N TYR A 176 -4.54 2.14 10.57
CA TYR A 176 -4.97 2.99 11.68
C TYR A 176 -5.07 4.46 11.30
N GLU A 177 -5.97 5.15 11.98
CA GLU A 177 -6.12 6.60 11.91
C GLU A 177 -6.25 7.19 13.31
N ASP A 178 -5.98 8.49 13.44
CA ASP A 178 -6.01 9.18 14.74
C ASP A 178 -7.45 9.27 15.28
N HIS A 179 -7.60 9.43 16.59
CA HIS A 179 -8.92 9.49 17.26
C HIS A 179 -9.87 10.58 16.74
N GLY A 180 -9.34 11.70 16.23
CA GLY A 180 -10.12 12.80 15.67
C GLY A 180 -10.51 12.64 14.21
N SER A 181 -10.13 11.53 13.56
CA SER A 181 -10.39 11.26 12.15
C SER A 181 -11.37 10.09 11.99
N ASP A 182 -12.30 10.26 11.05
CA ASP A 182 -13.18 9.22 10.51
C ASP A 182 -12.93 8.99 9.00
N TYR A 183 -11.86 9.58 8.46
CA TYR A 183 -11.55 9.56 7.03
C TYR A 183 -11.38 8.14 6.49
N LEU A 184 -10.55 7.32 7.16
CA LEU A 184 -10.29 5.96 6.73
C LEU A 184 -11.54 5.09 6.89
N GLN A 185 -12.24 5.20 8.02
CA GLN A 185 -13.48 4.46 8.25
C GLN A 185 -14.50 4.73 7.13
N ASN A 186 -14.77 6.00 6.86
CA ASN A 186 -15.71 6.41 5.82
C ASN A 186 -15.30 5.89 4.43
N LYS A 187 -14.00 5.85 4.13
CA LYS A 187 -13.49 5.28 2.87
C LYS A 187 -13.72 3.77 2.81
N LEU A 188 -13.37 3.03 3.86
CA LEU A 188 -13.55 1.58 3.92
C LEU A 188 -15.03 1.19 3.79
N ASP A 189 -15.93 1.92 4.46
CA ASP A 189 -17.39 1.73 4.35
C ASP A 189 -17.88 1.96 2.91
N ASN A 190 -17.25 2.90 2.19
CA ASN A 190 -17.45 3.15 0.76
C ASN A 190 -16.66 2.19 -0.16
N LYS A 191 -16.33 0.98 0.31
CA LYS A 191 -15.66 -0.10 -0.45
C LYS A 191 -14.23 0.24 -0.92
N PHE A 192 -13.54 1.15 -0.24
CA PHE A 192 -12.12 1.36 -0.47
C PHE A 192 -11.34 0.07 -0.16
N PHE A 193 -10.45 -0.34 -1.07
CA PHE A 193 -9.73 -1.62 -1.01
C PHE A 193 -10.59 -2.88 -1.03
N LYS A 194 -11.76 -2.85 -1.68
CA LYS A 194 -12.73 -3.96 -1.72
C LYS A 194 -12.11 -5.36 -1.88
N GLU A 195 -11.10 -5.52 -2.72
CA GLU A 195 -10.44 -6.81 -2.98
C GLU A 195 -9.70 -7.37 -1.76
N TYR A 196 -9.17 -6.50 -0.89
CA TYR A 196 -8.32 -6.87 0.23
C TYR A 196 -8.95 -6.54 1.60
N GLN A 197 -10.23 -6.15 1.63
CA GLN A 197 -10.91 -5.79 2.89
C GLN A 197 -10.95 -6.96 3.89
N ASP A 198 -11.02 -8.20 3.42
CA ASP A 198 -10.94 -9.41 4.26
C ASP A 198 -9.57 -9.59 4.95
N LYS A 199 -8.55 -8.85 4.49
CA LYS A 199 -7.21 -8.81 5.09
C LYS A 199 -6.96 -7.52 5.87
N ILE A 200 -7.93 -6.64 6.03
CA ILE A 200 -7.74 -5.34 6.70
C ILE A 200 -8.32 -5.40 8.10
N LEU A 201 -7.50 -5.08 9.10
CA LEU A 201 -7.90 -4.72 10.46
C LEU A 201 -7.82 -3.20 10.61
N TYR A 202 -8.99 -2.57 10.71
CA TYR A 202 -9.13 -1.14 10.99
C TYR A 202 -9.09 -0.86 12.49
N ILE A 203 -8.30 0.16 12.88
CA ILE A 203 -8.18 0.61 14.27
C ILE A 203 -8.12 2.14 14.33
N ARG A 204 -8.95 2.73 15.18
CA ARG A 204 -8.83 4.14 15.55
C ARG A 204 -7.99 4.26 16.83
N ASP A 205 -6.70 4.53 16.68
CA ASP A 205 -5.74 4.63 17.80
C ASP A 205 -4.43 5.31 17.36
N GLU A 206 -3.63 5.74 18.32
CA GLU A 206 -2.30 6.29 18.09
C GLU A 206 -1.22 5.20 18.02
N ARG A 207 -0.12 5.50 17.29
CA ARG A 207 0.97 4.54 17.04
C ARG A 207 1.58 3.93 18.32
N GLN A 208 1.70 4.72 19.40
CA GLN A 208 2.43 4.31 20.62
C GLN A 208 1.81 3.09 21.34
N HIS A 209 0.50 2.88 21.21
CA HIS A 209 -0.22 1.80 21.91
C HIS A 209 -0.88 0.80 20.97
N LEU A 210 -0.81 1.04 19.66
CA LEU A 210 -1.46 0.25 18.63
C LEU A 210 -1.08 -1.24 18.72
N TRP A 211 0.21 -1.57 18.69
CA TRP A 211 0.64 -2.98 18.67
C TRP A 211 0.26 -3.72 19.96
N LYS A 212 0.33 -3.05 21.11
CA LYS A 212 -0.08 -3.63 22.40
C LYS A 212 -1.56 -3.99 22.38
N ARG A 213 -2.40 -3.12 21.81
CA ARG A 213 -3.83 -3.36 21.65
C ARG A 213 -4.08 -4.50 20.67
N VAL A 214 -3.53 -4.43 19.46
CA VAL A 214 -3.64 -5.48 18.41
C VAL A 214 -3.33 -6.86 18.96
N LYS A 215 -2.23 -6.99 19.71
CA LYS A 215 -1.76 -8.27 20.26
C LYS A 215 -2.78 -8.92 21.21
N GLN A 216 -3.62 -8.13 21.89
CA GLN A 216 -4.68 -8.66 22.75
C GLN A 216 -5.83 -9.30 21.95
N TYR A 217 -6.05 -8.84 20.71
CA TYR A 217 -7.14 -9.32 19.85
C TYR A 217 -6.69 -10.42 18.87
N LEU A 218 -5.44 -10.39 18.41
CA LEU A 218 -4.87 -11.44 17.55
C LEU A 218 -4.49 -12.68 18.38
N LYS A 219 -5.45 -13.57 18.57
CA LYS A 219 -5.34 -14.76 19.44
C LYS A 219 -4.35 -15.81 18.95
N ASN A 220 -4.06 -15.88 17.65
CA ASN A 220 -3.26 -16.95 17.06
C ASN A 220 -1.89 -16.48 16.52
N LEU A 221 -1.33 -15.41 17.09
CA LEU A 221 0.04 -14.95 16.75
C LEU A 221 1.08 -16.03 17.07
N ARG A 222 2.06 -16.17 16.17
CA ARG A 222 3.20 -17.07 16.30
C ARG A 222 4.46 -16.26 16.55
N ASN A 223 5.44 -16.89 17.18
CA ASN A 223 6.72 -16.24 17.48
C ASN A 223 7.55 -15.91 16.23
N ASP A 224 7.24 -16.52 15.09
CA ASP A 224 7.93 -16.33 13.81
C ASP A 224 7.15 -15.49 12.79
N ASP A 225 6.02 -14.91 13.18
CA ASP A 225 5.32 -13.92 12.38
C ASP A 225 6.18 -12.67 12.19
N VAL A 226 6.18 -12.13 10.98
CA VAL A 226 6.94 -10.92 10.63
C VAL A 226 6.00 -9.73 10.72
N ILE A 227 6.37 -8.76 11.55
CA ILE A 227 5.63 -7.51 11.71
C ILE A 227 6.43 -6.43 11.03
N LEU A 228 5.85 -5.84 9.99
CA LEU A 228 6.40 -4.69 9.30
C LEU A 228 5.62 -3.45 9.74
N SER A 229 6.33 -2.34 9.97
CA SER A 229 5.74 -1.04 10.16
C SER A 229 6.48 -0.02 9.31
N SER A 230 5.74 0.83 8.62
CA SER A 230 6.31 1.91 7.80
C SER A 230 5.72 3.24 8.20
N ASP A 231 6.49 4.30 7.96
CA ASP A 231 5.99 5.66 8.06
C ASP A 231 5.13 6.00 6.83
N SER A 232 4.45 7.16 6.82
CA SER A 232 3.46 7.50 5.80
C SER A 232 4.00 7.54 4.35
N ASN A 233 5.31 7.68 4.17
CA ASN A 233 5.94 7.99 2.88
C ASN A 233 6.78 6.83 2.29
N GLU A 234 6.84 5.68 2.95
CA GLU A 234 7.68 4.56 2.52
C GLU A 234 6.87 3.50 1.76
N ILE A 235 7.38 2.99 0.64
CA ILE A 235 6.72 1.89 -0.08
C ILE A 235 7.67 0.69 -0.04
N PRO A 236 7.31 -0.39 0.68
CA PRO A 236 8.13 -1.60 0.69
C PRO A 236 8.21 -2.19 -0.71
N ASN A 237 9.41 -2.65 -1.09
CA ASN A 237 9.58 -3.40 -2.32
C ASN A 237 9.10 -4.84 -2.10
N LYS A 238 8.23 -5.30 -3.00
CA LYS A 238 7.68 -6.65 -3.04
C LYS A 238 8.74 -7.74 -3.19
N ASP A 239 9.78 -7.45 -3.95
CA ASP A 239 10.81 -8.43 -4.37
C ASP A 239 12.10 -8.36 -3.53
N ALA A 240 12.12 -7.52 -2.49
CA ALA A 240 13.29 -7.30 -1.64
C ALA A 240 13.51 -8.40 -0.59
#